data_AF-A0A8T4ZYL6-F1
#
_entry.id   AF-A0A8T4ZYL6-F1
#
_cell.length_a   1.000
_cell.length_b   1.000
_cell.length_c   1.000
_cell.angle_alpha   90.00
_cell.angle_beta   90.00
_cell.angle_gamma   90.00
#
_symmetry.space_group_name_H-M   'P 1'
#
loop_
_entity.id
_entity.type
_entity.pdbx_description
1 polymer ?
#
loop_
_entity_poly.entity_id
_entity_poly.type
_entity_poly.pdbx_seq_one_letter_code
_entity_poly.pdbx_strand_id
1 'polypeptide(L)' 'MTEVKPLVFKNRGKQRLGKGFSLGELKEVKLSMKQALKLSIPVDS' A
#
# COMPACT_ATOMS: atom_id res chain seq x y z
N MET A 1 -10.05 10.74 9.49
CA MET A 1 -9.88 10.34 8.08
C MET A 1 -9.23 8.96 8.08
N THR A 2 -9.88 7.97 7.48
CA THR A 2 -9.45 6.57 7.53
C THR A 2 -8.45 6.33 6.40
N GLU A 3 -7.15 6.46 6.68
CA GLU A 3 -6.10 6.15 5.72
C GLU A 3 -5.96 4.64 5.56
N VAL A 4 -6.08 4.15 4.32
CA VAL A 4 -5.79 2.76 3.98
C VAL A 4 -4.28 2.57 4.06
N LYS A 5 -3.81 1.70 4.97
CA LYS A 5 -2.39 1.41 5.17
C LYS A 5 -2.09 -0.05 4.85
N PRO A 6 -0.96 -0.35 4.18
CA PRO A 6 -0.57 -1.72 3.87
C PRO A 6 -0.17 -2.46 5.15
N LEU A 7 -0.47 -3.76 5.18
CA LEU A 7 -0.04 -4.64 6.27
C LEU A 7 1.28 -5.32 5.87
N VAL A 8 2.38 -4.92 6.50
CA VAL A 8 3.70 -5.48 6.22
C VAL A 8 4.03 -6.55 7.25
N PHE A 9 4.30 -7.75 6.77
CA PHE A 9 4.73 -8.88 7.58
C PHE A 9 6.26 -8.83 7.81
N LYS A 10 6.67 -8.95 9.06
CA LYS A 10 8.06 -9.15 9.47
C LYS A 10 8.29 -10.60 9.88
N ASN A 11 9.57 -10.97 9.94
CA ASN A 11 10.01 -12.26 10.46
C ASN A 11 9.38 -12.55 11.84
N ARG A 12 9.01 -13.81 12.05
CA ARG A 12 8.28 -14.32 13.24
C ARG A 12 6.83 -13.84 13.36
N GLY A 13 6.15 -13.59 12.24
CA GLY A 13 4.70 -13.33 12.21
C GLY A 13 4.28 -11.97 12.77
N LYS A 14 5.23 -11.07 13.05
CA LYS A 14 4.92 -9.71 13.50
C LYS A 14 4.39 -8.89 12.33
N GLN A 15 3.28 -8.19 12.51
CA GLN A 15 2.70 -7.31 11.51
C GLN A 15 2.95 -5.85 11.89
N ARG A 16 3.11 -4.99 10.90
CA ARG A 16 3.08 -3.53 11.10
C ARG A 16 2.34 -2.86 9.95
N LEU A 17 1.87 -1.65 10.21
CA LEU A 17 1.42 -0.77 9.14
C LEU A 17 2.66 -0.27 8.38
N GLY A 18 2.70 -0.54 7.08
CA GLY A 18 3.72 0.00 6.18
C GLY A 18 3.46 1.46 5.83
N LYS A 19 4.44 2.09 5.18
CA LYS A 19 4.37 3.50 4.78
C LYS A 19 3.45 3.71 3.58
N GLY A 20 3.44 2.78 2.63
CA GLY A 20 2.59 2.81 1.44
C GLY A 20 2.63 1.49 0.67
N PHE A 21 1.66 1.30 -0.21
CA PHE A 21 1.55 0.16 -1.10
C PHE A 21 2.63 0.20 -2.17
N SER A 22 3.16 -0.97 -2.51
CA SER A 22 4.13 -1.14 -3.58
C SER A 22 3.48 -1.04 -4.96
N LEU A 23 4.29 -0.74 -5.98
CA LEU A 23 3.84 -0.76 -7.38
C LEU A 23 3.37 -2.15 -7.84
N GLY A 24 3.88 -3.23 -7.23
CA GLY A 24 3.46 -4.60 -7.52
C GLY A 24 2.03 -4.85 -7.04
N GLU A 25 1.73 -4.51 -5.79
CA GLU A 25 0.38 -4.63 -5.22
C GLU A 25 -0.64 -3.78 -6.00
N LEU A 26 -0.26 -2.57 -6.43
CA LEU A 26 -1.12 -1.74 -7.28
C LEU A 26 -1.39 -2.38 -8.64
N LYS A 27 -0.40 -3.04 -9.25
CA LYS A 27 -0.58 -3.76 -10.52
C LYS A 27 -1.52 -4.95 -10.39
N GLU A 28 -1.46 -5.71 -9.30
CA GLU A 28 -2.36 -6.84 -9.06
C GLU A 28 -3.82 -6.41 -9.05
N VAL A 29 -4.10 -5.24 -8.46
CA VAL A 29 -5.45 -4.65 -8.41
C VAL A 29 -5.75 -3.74 -9.61
N LYS A 30 -4.91 -3.75 -10.65
CA LYS A 30 -5.03 -2.94 -11.88
C LYS A 30 -5.15 -1.43 -11.63
N LEU A 31 -4.58 -0.94 -10.53
CA LEU A 31 -4.48 0.49 -10.22
C LEU A 31 -3.16 1.04 -10.75
N SER A 32 -3.25 2.14 -11.48
CA SER A 32 -2.07 2.96 -11.78
C SER A 32 -1.68 3.82 -10.58
N MET A 33 -0.40 4.16 -10.46
CA MET A 33 0.09 5.09 -9.42
C MET A 33 -0.71 6.41 -9.40
N LYS A 34 -1.06 6.94 -10.58
CA LYS A 34 -1.86 8.18 -10.70
C LYS A 34 -3.26 8.01 -10.12
N GLN A 35 -3.91 6.87 -10.33
CA GLN A 35 -5.22 6.58 -9.75
C GLN A 35 -5.12 6.36 -8.23
N ALA A 36 -4.09 5.67 -7.76
CA ALA A 36 -3.85 5.45 -6.33
C ALA A 36 -3.66 6.79 -5.58
N LEU A 37 -2.87 7.71 -6.13
CA LEU A 37 -2.68 9.05 -5.57
C LEU A 37 -3.98 9.87 -5.55
N LYS A 38 -4.80 9.76 -6.61
CA LYS A 38 -6.12 10.42 -6.67
C LYS A 38 -7.09 9.87 -5.61
N LEU A 39 -6.93 8.60 -5.25
CA LEU A 39 -7.71 7.92 -4.21
C LEU A 39 -7.11 8.09 -2.81
N SER A 40 -6.08 8.92 -2.64
CA SER A 40 -5.34 9.11 -1.38
C SER A 40 -4.78 7.81 -0.80
N ILE A 41 -4.46 6.85 -1.67
CA ILE A 41 -3.79 5.61 -1.29
C ILE A 41 -2.29 5.91 -1.18
N PRO A 42 -1.65 5.67 -0.02
CA PRO A 42 -0.23 5.90 0.14
C PRO A 42 0.55 4.90 -0.70
N VAL A 43 1.47 5.37 -1.55
CA VAL A 43 2.31 4.54 -2.41
C VAL A 43 3.75 4.65 -1.92
N ASP A 44 4.42 3.52 -1.71
CA ASP A 44 5.85 3.45 -1.45
C ASP A 44 6.55 3.01 -2.74
N SER A 45 7.43 3.88 -3.23
CA SER A 45 8.18 3.71 -4.48
C SER A 45 9.24 2.63 -4.38
#